data_AF-A0A1V5TEB3-F1
#
_entry.id   AF-A0A1V5TEB3-F1
#
_cell.length_a   1.000
_cell.length_b   1.000
_cell.length_c   1.000
_cell.angle_alpha   90.00
_cell.angle_beta   90.00
_cell.angle_gamma   90.00
#
_symmetry.space_group_name_H-M   'P 1'
#
loop_
_entity.id
_entity.type
_entity.pdbx_description
1 polymer ?
#
loop_
_entity_poly.entity_id
_entity_poly.type
_entity_poly.pdbx_seq_one_letter_code
_entity_poly.pdbx_strand_id
1 'polypeptide(L)'
;MSFVDKMEKRIFFKIVRWFAFIVSFLGFLGIILGVFLFIQNFSNIFPSSKVKVEVSDVQSAIQEKEAADRAKEEAANIEQNNNMAIAALRQAYSIAYSFFRNASEPGVLSLEALKSNGLAMDENIEISVPVGDANGLKITARHKKGNKTYSVDAAGYINEVATETTPAPVKDESSSKKADVKDSKIENLINKAVKQCAGCNPQKFKELLWEITDGINEDYKIQYLEDLNDVLKKAPTDKQPEYFGYFTDIFKQKLIEVTTNKEIKKLTALKDFAVYAGTIFGGILITALFGLILVLLAIERNTRKSEAE
;
A
#
# COMPACT_ATOMS: atom_id res chain seq x y z
N MET A 1 -10.48 71.90 35.05
CA MET A 1 -9.69 70.90 34.29
C MET A 1 -8.26 71.38 34.17
N SER A 2 -7.31 70.49 34.41
CA SER A 2 -5.87 70.73 34.23
C SER A 2 -5.51 70.87 32.74
N PHE A 3 -4.33 71.41 32.45
CA PHE A 3 -3.73 71.29 31.12
C PHE A 3 -3.46 69.81 30.76
N VAL A 4 -3.17 68.99 31.78
CA VAL A 4 -2.97 67.54 31.65
C VAL A 4 -4.23 66.85 31.11
N ASP A 5 -5.41 67.10 31.69
CA ASP A 5 -6.71 66.58 31.20
C ASP A 5 -6.90 66.79 29.69
N LYS A 6 -6.52 67.98 29.20
CA LYS A 6 -6.73 68.41 27.81
C LYS A 6 -5.70 67.81 26.85
N MET A 7 -4.46 67.60 27.29
CA MET A 7 -3.47 66.85 26.50
C MET A 7 -3.81 65.37 26.46
N GLU A 8 -4.04 64.75 27.62
CA GLU A 8 -4.30 63.33 27.78
C GLU A 8 -5.47 62.89 26.88
N LYS A 9 -6.65 63.50 27.05
CA LYS A 9 -7.85 63.16 26.27
C LYS A 9 -7.68 63.40 24.76
N ARG A 10 -6.83 64.35 24.34
CA ARG A 10 -6.54 64.62 22.92
C ARG A 10 -5.52 63.65 22.31
N ILE A 11 -4.57 63.15 23.10
CA ILE A 11 -3.51 62.23 22.67
C ILE A 11 -4.01 60.79 22.71
N PHE A 12 -4.59 60.35 23.83
CA PHE A 12 -5.15 58.98 23.96
C PHE A 12 -6.22 58.69 22.91
N PHE A 13 -7.13 59.62 22.62
CA PHE A 13 -8.17 59.40 21.60
C PHE A 13 -7.58 59.22 20.18
N LYS A 14 -6.44 59.85 19.87
CA LYS A 14 -5.71 59.60 18.61
C LYS A 14 -5.06 58.22 18.60
N ILE A 15 -4.39 57.84 19.70
CA ILE A 15 -3.73 56.53 19.83
C ILE A 15 -4.76 55.40 19.74
N VAL A 16 -5.84 55.47 20.53
CA VAL A 16 -6.93 54.47 20.52
C VAL A 16 -7.57 54.33 19.14
N ARG A 17 -7.84 55.45 18.45
CA ARG A 17 -8.40 55.40 17.08
C ARG A 17 -7.43 54.78 16.06
N TRP A 18 -6.13 55.06 16.17
CA TRP A 18 -5.12 54.50 15.28
C TRP A 18 -4.89 53.01 15.55
N PHE A 19 -4.87 52.61 16.82
CA PHE A 19 -4.80 51.21 17.25
C PHE A 19 -6.02 50.41 16.79
N ALA A 20 -7.24 50.95 16.97
CA ALA A 20 -8.46 50.34 16.47
C ALA A 20 -8.44 50.16 14.94
N PHE A 21 -7.94 51.14 14.19
CA PHE A 21 -7.76 51.02 12.74
C PHE A 21 -6.78 49.89 12.37
N ILE A 22 -5.65 49.75 13.07
CA ILE A 22 -4.69 48.66 12.86
C ILE A 22 -5.33 47.30 13.16
N VAL A 23 -6.05 47.15 14.27
CA VAL A 23 -6.71 45.88 14.62
C VAL A 23 -7.79 45.51 13.59
N SER A 24 -8.60 46.47 13.14
CA SER A 24 -9.57 46.23 12.06
C SER A 24 -8.89 45.88 10.72
N PHE A 25 -7.76 46.50 10.39
CA PHE A 25 -7.00 46.20 9.16
C PHE A 25 -6.38 44.80 9.22
N LEU A 26 -5.80 44.40 10.36
CA LEU A 26 -5.29 43.04 10.57
C LEU A 26 -6.41 42.00 10.54
N GLY A 27 -7.58 42.30 11.11
CA GLY A 27 -8.77 41.44 11.02
C GLY A 27 -9.25 41.26 9.57
N PHE A 28 -9.26 42.34 8.78
CA PHE A 28 -9.62 42.30 7.37
C PHE A 28 -8.62 41.48 6.52
N LEU A 29 -7.32 41.63 6.75
CA LEU A 29 -6.29 40.77 6.13
C LEU A 29 -6.45 39.29 6.53
N GLY A 30 -6.81 39.01 7.78
CA GLY A 30 -7.11 37.66 8.25
C GLY A 30 -8.30 37.02 7.54
N ILE A 31 -9.37 37.80 7.27
CA ILE A 31 -10.53 37.34 6.48
C ILE A 31 -10.13 37.04 5.03
N ILE A 32 -9.35 37.92 4.37
CA ILE A 32 -8.86 37.68 3.01
C ILE A 32 -8.01 36.41 2.94
N LEU A 33 -7.07 36.22 3.89
CA LEU A 33 -6.22 35.05 3.95
C LEU A 33 -7.03 33.77 4.20
N GLY A 34 -8.03 33.82 5.08
CA GLY A 34 -8.94 32.70 5.35
C GLY A 34 -9.75 32.29 4.11
N VAL A 35 -10.27 33.26 3.35
CA VAL A 35 -10.98 32.99 2.08
C VAL A 35 -10.04 32.42 1.02
N PHE A 36 -8.82 32.93 0.89
CA PHE A 36 -7.83 32.43 -0.06
C PHE A 36 -7.43 30.97 0.24
N LEU A 37 -7.11 30.66 1.50
CA LEU A 37 -6.77 29.30 1.94
C LEU A 37 -7.96 28.34 1.80
N PHE A 38 -9.19 28.79 2.07
CA PHE A 38 -10.40 28.01 1.82
C PHE A 38 -10.55 27.66 0.33
N ILE A 39 -10.37 28.63 -0.58
CA ILE A 39 -10.43 28.39 -2.04
C ILE A 39 -9.34 27.41 -2.49
N GLN A 40 -8.10 27.55 -1.99
CA GLN A 40 -7.02 26.61 -2.32
C GLN A 40 -7.32 25.19 -1.82
N ASN A 41 -7.85 25.03 -0.61
CA ASN A 41 -8.17 23.71 -0.06
C ASN A 41 -9.45 23.11 -0.67
N PHE A 42 -10.36 23.91 -1.23
CA PHE A 42 -11.63 23.44 -1.82
C PHE A 42 -11.43 22.33 -2.86
N SER A 43 -10.38 22.43 -3.68
CA SER A 43 -10.00 21.39 -4.65
C SER A 43 -9.65 20.03 -4.01
N ASN A 44 -9.20 20.01 -2.75
CA ASN A 44 -8.92 18.77 -2.00
C ASN A 44 -10.17 18.16 -1.38
N ILE A 45 -11.21 18.97 -1.13
CA ILE A 45 -12.50 18.54 -0.53
C ILE A 45 -13.30 17.68 -1.52
N PHE A 46 -13.11 17.90 -2.82
CA PHE A 46 -13.77 17.15 -3.90
C PHE A 46 -12.76 16.33 -4.71
N PRO A 47 -12.12 15.29 -4.11
CA PRO A 47 -11.23 14.41 -4.85
C PRO A 47 -12.00 13.73 -5.99
N SER A 48 -11.39 13.68 -7.17
CA SER A 48 -11.98 13.03 -8.36
C SER A 48 -12.41 11.60 -8.03
N SER A 49 -13.72 11.35 -8.00
CA SER A 49 -14.31 10.07 -7.57
C SER A 49 -14.25 8.99 -8.66
N LYS A 50 -13.21 9.01 -9.49
CA LYS A 50 -13.01 8.07 -10.60
C LYS A 50 -11.97 7.04 -10.22
N VAL A 51 -12.44 5.90 -9.72
CA VAL A 51 -11.66 4.65 -9.72
C VAL A 51 -11.44 4.29 -11.19
N LYS A 52 -10.21 4.46 -11.68
CA LYS A 52 -9.81 4.05 -13.03
C LYS A 52 -8.78 2.93 -12.92
N VAL A 53 -9.06 1.82 -13.60
CA VAL A 53 -8.12 0.72 -13.80
C VAL A 53 -7.68 0.77 -15.26
N GLU A 54 -6.37 0.89 -15.49
CA GLU A 54 -5.80 0.85 -16.83
C GLU A 54 -5.37 -0.57 -17.19
N VAL A 55 -5.33 -0.87 -18.49
CA VAL A 55 -4.97 -2.23 -18.96
C VAL A 55 -3.51 -2.58 -18.61
N SER A 56 -2.66 -1.57 -18.45
CA SER A 56 -1.32 -1.65 -17.87
C SER A 56 -1.34 -2.19 -16.43
N ASP A 57 -2.25 -1.74 -15.56
CA ASP A 57 -2.35 -2.23 -14.19
C ASP A 57 -2.62 -3.75 -14.18
N VAL A 58 -3.58 -4.18 -15.01
CA VAL A 58 -3.98 -5.59 -15.16
C VAL A 58 -2.84 -6.43 -15.71
N GLN A 59 -2.13 -5.92 -16.73
CA GLN A 59 -0.97 -6.59 -17.32
C GLN A 59 0.19 -6.71 -16.33
N SER A 60 0.49 -5.67 -15.55
CA SER A 60 1.53 -5.71 -14.51
C SER A 60 1.19 -6.71 -13.40
N ALA A 61 -0.07 -6.78 -12.94
CA ALA A 61 -0.47 -7.76 -11.92
C ALA A 61 -0.43 -9.21 -12.42
N ILE A 62 -0.78 -9.46 -13.69
CA ILE A 62 -0.60 -10.78 -14.33
C ILE A 62 0.89 -11.14 -14.39
N GLN A 63 1.74 -10.22 -14.85
CA GLN A 63 3.20 -10.46 -14.91
C GLN A 63 3.83 -10.67 -13.53
N GLU A 64 3.37 -9.93 -12.51
CA GLU A 64 3.78 -10.11 -11.11
C GLU A 64 3.46 -11.53 -10.61
N LYS A 65 2.23 -12.02 -10.86
CA LYS A 65 1.84 -13.36 -10.44
C LYS A 65 2.49 -14.46 -11.29
N GLU A 66 2.58 -14.30 -12.61
CA GLU A 66 3.34 -15.20 -13.49
C GLU A 66 4.81 -15.30 -13.05
N ALA A 67 5.41 -14.21 -12.53
CA ALA A 67 6.74 -14.24 -11.94
C ALA A 67 6.76 -14.93 -10.56
N ALA A 68 5.78 -14.67 -9.69
CA ALA A 68 5.68 -15.29 -8.36
C ALA A 68 5.43 -16.81 -8.43
N ASP A 69 4.55 -17.27 -9.31
CA ASP A 69 4.27 -18.70 -9.52
C ASP A 69 5.50 -19.42 -10.11
N ARG A 70 6.24 -18.79 -11.04
CA ARG A 70 7.55 -19.30 -11.52
C ARG A 70 8.61 -19.35 -10.42
N ALA A 71 8.72 -18.30 -9.59
CA ALA A 71 9.67 -18.28 -8.48
C ALA A 71 9.34 -19.34 -7.42
N LYS A 72 8.05 -19.66 -7.23
CA LYS A 72 7.57 -20.74 -6.36
C LYS A 72 7.90 -22.12 -6.95
N GLU A 73 7.74 -22.31 -8.25
CA GLU A 73 8.15 -23.54 -8.95
C GLU A 73 9.68 -23.72 -8.89
N GLU A 74 10.45 -22.66 -9.12
CA GLU A 74 11.91 -22.66 -8.98
C GLU A 74 12.34 -22.99 -7.54
N ALA A 75 11.70 -22.40 -6.52
CA ALA A 75 11.96 -22.72 -5.12
C ALA A 75 11.67 -24.19 -4.77
N ALA A 76 10.55 -24.75 -5.27
CA ALA A 76 10.22 -26.16 -5.07
C ALA A 76 11.23 -27.11 -5.76
N ASN A 77 11.66 -26.78 -6.98
CA ASN A 77 12.72 -27.51 -7.68
C ASN A 77 14.06 -27.42 -6.91
N ILE A 78 14.41 -26.25 -6.38
CA ILE A 78 15.60 -26.05 -5.52
C ILE A 78 15.50 -26.88 -4.23
N GLU A 79 14.32 -26.99 -3.61
CA GLU A 79 14.10 -27.84 -2.44
C GLU A 79 14.26 -29.33 -2.77
N GLN A 80 13.69 -29.80 -3.90
CA GLN A 80 13.90 -31.18 -4.38
C GLN A 80 15.38 -31.48 -4.63
N ASN A 81 16.10 -30.55 -5.29
CA ASN A 81 17.53 -30.62 -5.54
C ASN A 81 18.35 -30.72 -4.23
N ASN A 82 18.01 -29.88 -3.24
CA ASN A 82 18.64 -29.91 -1.91
C ASN A 82 18.38 -31.26 -1.20
N ASN A 83 17.17 -31.81 -1.30
CA ASN A 83 16.83 -33.12 -0.73
C ASN A 83 17.59 -34.28 -1.39
N MET A 84 17.89 -34.20 -2.70
CA MET A 84 18.77 -35.17 -3.38
C MET A 84 20.20 -35.13 -2.81
N ALA A 85 20.75 -33.95 -2.53
CA ALA A 85 22.06 -33.83 -1.88
C ALA A 85 22.08 -34.45 -0.47
N ILE A 86 21.01 -34.27 0.32
CA ILE A 86 20.86 -34.93 1.64
C ILE A 86 20.81 -36.46 1.49
N ALA A 87 20.12 -36.99 0.49
CA ALA A 87 20.03 -38.44 0.24
C ALA A 87 21.41 -39.04 -0.10
N ALA A 88 22.17 -38.41 -1.01
CA ALA A 88 23.52 -38.84 -1.35
C ALA A 88 24.51 -38.71 -0.17
N LEU A 89 24.35 -37.68 0.67
CA LEU A 89 25.14 -37.51 1.88
C LEU A 89 24.91 -38.64 2.91
N ARG A 90 23.65 -39.12 3.05
CA ARG A 90 23.31 -40.30 3.88
C ARG A 90 23.94 -41.58 3.33
N GLN A 91 23.96 -41.76 2.00
CA GLN A 91 24.65 -42.89 1.36
C GLN A 91 26.16 -42.83 1.62
N ALA A 92 26.79 -41.68 1.41
CA ALA A 92 28.21 -41.47 1.66
C ALA A 92 28.58 -41.74 3.13
N TYR A 93 27.77 -41.28 4.10
CA TYR A 93 27.98 -41.58 5.52
C TYR A 93 27.86 -43.07 5.85
N SER A 94 26.86 -43.77 5.29
CA SER A 94 26.70 -45.23 5.49
C SER A 94 27.91 -46.03 5.01
N ILE A 95 28.49 -45.60 3.87
CA ILE A 95 29.71 -46.19 3.30
C ILE A 95 30.93 -45.84 4.15
N ALA A 96 31.06 -44.58 4.60
CA ALA A 96 32.13 -44.14 5.51
C ALA A 96 32.15 -44.95 6.83
N TYR A 97 30.98 -45.09 7.46
CA TYR A 97 30.82 -45.89 8.68
C TYR A 97 31.22 -47.36 8.45
N SER A 98 30.85 -47.93 7.30
CA SER A 98 31.22 -49.29 6.92
C SER A 98 32.73 -49.44 6.65
N PHE A 99 33.37 -48.44 6.05
CA PHE A 99 34.82 -48.37 5.84
C PHE A 99 35.57 -48.38 7.18
N PHE A 100 35.27 -47.44 8.09
CA PHE A 100 35.95 -47.37 9.39
C PHE A 100 35.70 -48.60 10.28
N ARG A 101 34.51 -49.22 10.20
CA ARG A 101 34.19 -50.44 10.96
C ARG A 101 34.98 -51.66 10.48
N ASN A 102 35.35 -51.72 9.20
CA ASN A 102 36.01 -52.87 8.60
C ASN A 102 37.54 -52.70 8.45
N ALA A 103 38.06 -51.48 8.66
CA ALA A 103 39.49 -51.20 8.58
C ALA A 103 40.25 -51.76 9.80
N SER A 104 41.36 -52.46 9.55
CA SER A 104 42.26 -52.97 10.60
C SER A 104 43.22 -51.92 11.17
N GLU A 105 43.34 -50.77 10.50
CA GLU A 105 44.24 -49.66 10.82
C GLU A 105 43.51 -48.32 10.63
N PRO A 106 43.94 -47.23 11.30
CA PRO A 106 43.29 -45.91 11.19
C PRO A 106 43.58 -45.25 9.83
N GLY A 107 42.88 -45.68 8.79
CA GLY A 107 42.92 -45.09 7.45
C GLY A 107 42.20 -43.74 7.37
N VAL A 108 42.65 -42.90 6.43
CA VAL A 108 41.95 -41.65 6.06
C VAL A 108 41.02 -41.93 4.88
N LEU A 109 39.74 -41.63 5.04
CA LEU A 109 38.72 -41.76 4.00
C LEU A 109 38.85 -40.60 2.99
N SER A 110 39.03 -40.93 1.71
CA SER A 110 38.92 -39.98 0.60
C SER A 110 37.63 -40.18 -0.21
N LEU A 111 37.36 -39.27 -1.14
CA LEU A 111 36.24 -39.40 -2.09
C LEU A 111 36.42 -40.61 -3.02
N GLU A 112 37.66 -40.97 -3.33
CA GLU A 112 38.03 -42.14 -4.13
C GLU A 112 37.78 -43.42 -3.34
N ALA A 113 38.12 -43.43 -2.05
CA ALA A 113 37.78 -44.53 -1.15
C ALA A 113 36.26 -44.74 -1.04
N LEU A 114 35.47 -43.66 -0.94
CA LEU A 114 34.00 -43.74 -1.00
C LEU A 114 33.50 -44.36 -2.31
N LYS A 115 34.00 -43.90 -3.47
CA LYS A 115 33.65 -44.45 -4.79
C LYS A 115 34.01 -45.93 -4.90
N SER A 116 35.22 -46.32 -4.48
CA SER A 116 35.68 -47.73 -4.46
C SER A 116 34.86 -48.62 -3.53
N ASN A 117 34.24 -48.06 -2.49
CA ASN A 117 33.33 -48.76 -1.58
C ASN A 117 31.84 -48.61 -1.98
N GLY A 118 31.54 -48.26 -3.25
CA GLY A 118 30.21 -48.32 -3.82
C GLY A 118 29.37 -47.03 -3.76
N LEU A 119 29.99 -45.86 -3.55
CA LEU A 119 29.28 -44.58 -3.64
C LEU A 119 28.94 -44.27 -5.10
N ALA A 120 27.66 -44.45 -5.45
CA ALA A 120 27.11 -43.98 -6.71
C ALA A 120 27.05 -42.44 -6.70
N MET A 121 27.75 -41.80 -7.64
CA MET A 121 27.73 -40.35 -7.82
C MET A 121 26.69 -39.98 -8.88
N ASP A 122 25.68 -39.20 -8.51
CA ASP A 122 24.87 -38.44 -9.47
C ASP A 122 25.72 -37.30 -10.05
N GLU A 123 25.68 -37.09 -11.37
CA GLU A 123 26.46 -36.02 -12.03
C GLU A 123 26.07 -34.61 -11.56
N ASN A 124 24.89 -34.45 -10.98
CA ASN A 124 24.37 -33.21 -10.42
C ASN A 124 24.75 -32.98 -8.95
N ILE A 125 25.37 -33.95 -8.28
CA ILE A 125 25.75 -33.86 -6.86
C ILE A 125 27.26 -33.78 -6.70
N GLU A 126 27.71 -32.69 -6.08
CA GLU A 126 29.10 -32.43 -5.73
C GLU A 126 29.33 -32.90 -4.28
N ILE A 127 30.15 -33.93 -4.10
CA ILE A 127 30.52 -34.48 -2.80
C ILE A 127 32.01 -34.24 -2.57
N SER A 128 32.36 -33.78 -1.36
CA SER A 128 33.76 -33.63 -0.93
C SER A 128 33.95 -34.16 0.50
N VAL A 129 35.17 -34.54 0.84
CA VAL A 129 35.54 -35.05 2.18
C VAL A 129 36.64 -34.13 2.74
N PRO A 130 36.30 -32.93 3.26
CA PRO A 130 37.28 -31.99 3.80
C PRO A 130 38.02 -32.52 5.05
N VAL A 131 37.42 -33.45 5.79
CA VAL A 131 38.08 -34.15 6.91
C VAL A 131 37.71 -35.63 6.82
N GLY A 132 38.72 -36.50 6.78
CA GLY A 132 38.56 -37.93 6.47
C GLY A 132 39.00 -38.90 7.57
N ASP A 133 39.31 -38.44 8.78
CA ASP A 133 39.64 -39.32 9.90
C ASP A 133 38.37 -39.78 10.65
N ALA A 134 38.46 -40.87 11.42
CA ALA A 134 37.30 -41.47 12.08
C ALA A 134 36.68 -40.63 13.20
N ASN A 135 37.40 -39.65 13.78
CA ASN A 135 36.92 -38.82 14.90
C ASN A 135 36.47 -37.43 14.43
N GLY A 136 37.10 -36.89 13.40
CA GLY A 136 36.82 -35.59 12.80
C GLY A 136 36.03 -35.63 11.49
N LEU A 137 35.62 -36.82 11.02
CA LEU A 137 34.94 -37.05 9.73
C LEU A 137 33.96 -35.93 9.40
N LYS A 138 34.18 -35.30 8.24
CA LYS A 138 33.26 -34.33 7.66
C LYS A 138 33.15 -34.59 6.17
N ILE A 139 31.97 -35.04 5.74
CA ILE A 139 31.60 -35.16 4.33
C ILE A 139 30.64 -34.00 4.02
N THR A 140 30.78 -33.38 2.85
CA THR A 140 29.87 -32.33 2.37
C THR A 140 29.19 -32.76 1.07
N ALA A 141 27.93 -32.42 0.89
CA ALA A 141 27.22 -32.59 -0.38
C ALA A 141 26.44 -31.33 -0.77
N ARG A 142 26.48 -30.98 -2.06
CA ARG A 142 25.66 -29.94 -2.69
C ARG A 142 25.10 -30.44 -4.02
N HIS A 143 23.87 -30.07 -4.36
CA HIS A 143 23.35 -30.24 -5.71
C HIS A 143 23.70 -29.01 -6.56
N LYS A 144 24.13 -29.19 -7.82
CA LYS A 144 24.53 -28.09 -8.72
C LYS A 144 23.42 -27.07 -8.97
N LYS A 145 22.16 -27.53 -8.97
CA LYS A 145 20.94 -26.71 -9.04
C LYS A 145 20.29 -26.44 -7.67
N GLY A 146 21.03 -26.68 -6.58
CA GLY A 146 20.62 -26.41 -5.19
C GLY A 146 21.31 -25.18 -4.64
N ASN A 147 20.61 -24.44 -3.77
CA ASN A 147 21.13 -23.24 -3.08
C ASN A 147 21.79 -23.55 -1.72
N LYS A 148 21.66 -24.78 -1.21
CA LYS A 148 22.21 -25.19 0.09
C LYS A 148 23.33 -26.20 -0.07
N THR A 149 24.29 -26.13 0.86
CA THR A 149 25.34 -27.13 1.04
C THR A 149 25.11 -27.81 2.38
N TYR A 150 25.15 -29.14 2.42
CA TYR A 150 24.99 -29.91 3.63
C TYR A 150 26.30 -30.55 4.04
N SER A 151 26.52 -30.72 5.34
CA SER A 151 27.64 -31.49 5.87
C SER A 151 27.18 -32.49 6.92
N VAL A 152 27.76 -33.69 6.91
CA VAL A 152 27.57 -34.71 7.94
C VAL A 152 28.86 -34.91 8.71
N ASP A 153 28.75 -35.05 10.03
CA ASP A 153 29.88 -35.27 10.94
C ASP A 153 30.10 -36.76 11.26
N ALA A 154 31.12 -37.05 12.08
CA ALA A 154 31.46 -38.39 12.55
C ALA A 154 30.36 -39.10 13.37
N ALA A 155 29.37 -38.36 13.88
CA ALA A 155 28.22 -38.92 14.60
C ALA A 155 26.99 -39.13 13.69
N GLY A 156 27.03 -38.66 12.44
CA GLY A 156 25.95 -38.77 11.46
C GLY A 156 24.96 -37.61 11.47
N TYR A 157 25.23 -36.51 12.18
CA TYR A 157 24.34 -35.35 12.18
C TYR A 157 24.51 -34.53 10.91
N ILE A 158 23.44 -34.41 10.13
CA ILE A 158 23.40 -33.61 8.90
C ILE A 158 23.03 -32.18 9.26
N ASN A 159 23.97 -31.27 9.04
CA ASN A 159 23.86 -29.84 9.30
C ASN A 159 23.91 -29.06 7.99
N GLU A 160 23.08 -28.02 7.87
CA GLU A 160 23.16 -27.06 6.77
C GLU A 160 24.33 -26.10 6.98
N VAL A 161 25.17 -25.95 5.95
CA VAL A 161 26.24 -24.94 5.93
C VAL A 161 25.60 -23.63 5.49
N ALA A 162 25.58 -22.64 6.38
CA ALA A 162 24.82 -21.41 6.20
C ALA A 162 25.19 -20.64 4.92
N THR A 163 24.19 -20.42 4.06
CA THR A 163 24.26 -19.54 2.88
C THR A 163 23.35 -18.33 3.12
N GLU A 164 23.90 -17.11 3.07
CA GLU A 164 23.15 -15.88 3.35
C GLU A 164 21.98 -15.67 2.37
N THR A 165 20.80 -15.31 2.89
CA THR A 165 19.59 -15.04 2.10
C THR A 165 18.72 -13.97 2.79
N THR A 166 17.96 -13.19 2.00
CA THR A 166 17.17 -12.03 2.44
C THR A 166 15.67 -12.26 2.17
N PRO A 167 14.73 -11.85 3.07
CA PRO A 167 13.30 -12.22 3.00
C PRO A 167 12.37 -11.18 2.33
N ALA A 168 11.11 -11.56 2.10
CA ALA A 168 10.02 -10.72 1.56
C ALA A 168 8.63 -11.10 2.13
N PRO A 169 7.64 -10.15 2.23
CA PRO A 169 6.24 -10.51 2.52
C PRO A 169 5.11 -9.75 1.75
N VAL A 170 4.26 -10.53 1.07
CA VAL A 170 2.75 -10.59 0.93
C VAL A 170 1.80 -9.36 1.09
N LYS A 171 0.63 -9.42 0.41
CA LYS A 171 -0.54 -8.49 0.29
C LYS A 171 -1.73 -8.82 1.25
N ASP A 172 -2.82 -8.03 1.28
CA ASP A 172 -4.20 -8.49 1.62
C ASP A 172 -5.36 -7.49 1.24
N GLU A 173 -6.64 -7.91 1.33
CA GLU A 173 -7.91 -7.18 0.98
C GLU A 173 -8.88 -6.95 2.23
N SER A 174 -10.22 -6.67 2.25
CA SER A 174 -11.33 -6.56 1.24
C SER A 174 -12.64 -5.85 1.70
N SER A 175 -13.35 -5.21 0.74
CA SER A 175 -14.83 -5.00 0.65
C SER A 175 -15.52 -4.04 1.68
N SER A 176 -16.83 -3.64 1.60
CA SER A 176 -17.94 -3.88 0.63
C SER A 176 -19.07 -2.79 0.70
N LYS A 177 -19.91 -2.68 -0.36
CA LYS A 177 -21.36 -2.29 -0.38
C LYS A 177 -21.87 -0.95 0.25
N LYS A 178 -23.11 -0.46 -0.01
CA LYS A 178 -23.91 -0.26 -1.26
C LYS A 178 -25.23 0.52 -0.94
N ALA A 179 -25.84 1.21 -1.91
CA ALA A 179 -27.26 1.64 -1.90
C ALA A 179 -27.73 2.01 -3.33
N ASP A 180 -28.91 1.55 -3.77
CA ASP A 180 -29.31 1.40 -5.19
C ASP A 180 -29.78 2.67 -5.97
N VAL A 181 -30.04 2.44 -7.28
CA VAL A 181 -30.78 3.21 -8.32
C VAL A 181 -29.94 3.44 -9.59
N LYS A 182 -29.92 2.49 -10.56
CA LYS A 182 -29.25 2.67 -11.90
C LYS A 182 -29.51 1.63 -13.02
N ASP A 183 -30.43 0.68 -12.86
CA ASP A 183 -30.32 -0.67 -13.47
C ASP A 183 -30.31 -0.78 -15.00
N SER A 184 -31.02 0.08 -15.74
CA SER A 184 -31.15 -0.06 -17.21
C SER A 184 -29.85 0.22 -17.99
N LYS A 185 -28.96 1.08 -17.49
CA LYS A 185 -27.62 1.27 -18.10
C LYS A 185 -26.69 0.09 -17.76
N ILE A 186 -26.83 -0.47 -16.55
CA ILE A 186 -26.02 -1.59 -16.06
C ILE A 186 -26.23 -2.83 -16.93
N GLU A 187 -27.48 -3.22 -17.19
CA GLU A 187 -27.75 -4.40 -18.03
C GLU A 187 -27.15 -4.23 -19.45
N ASN A 188 -27.27 -3.05 -20.06
CA ASN A 188 -26.70 -2.82 -21.39
C ASN A 188 -25.16 -2.97 -21.41
N LEU A 189 -24.47 -2.54 -20.35
CA LEU A 189 -23.02 -2.68 -20.22
C LEU A 189 -22.59 -4.13 -19.87
N ILE A 190 -23.38 -4.86 -19.09
CA ILE A 190 -23.19 -6.30 -18.82
C ILE A 190 -23.37 -7.09 -20.12
N ASN A 191 -24.46 -6.87 -20.85
CA ASN A 191 -24.72 -7.52 -22.14
C ASN A 191 -23.66 -7.18 -23.22
N LYS A 192 -22.95 -6.04 -23.08
CA LYS A 192 -21.80 -5.68 -23.91
C LYS A 192 -20.54 -6.47 -23.50
N ALA A 193 -20.22 -6.54 -22.21
CA ALA A 193 -19.07 -7.31 -21.70
C ALA A 193 -19.19 -8.81 -22.00
N VAL A 194 -20.40 -9.37 -21.85
CA VAL A 194 -20.71 -10.78 -22.17
C VAL A 194 -20.47 -11.10 -23.66
N LYS A 195 -20.70 -10.14 -24.56
CA LYS A 195 -20.39 -10.30 -25.99
C LYS A 195 -18.91 -10.12 -26.33
N GLN A 196 -18.11 -9.57 -25.43
CA GLN A 196 -16.67 -9.37 -25.64
C GLN A 196 -15.83 -10.56 -25.15
N CYS A 197 -16.23 -11.25 -24.08
CA CYS A 197 -15.51 -12.43 -23.60
C CYS A 197 -15.84 -13.67 -24.44
N ALA A 198 -15.10 -13.88 -25.54
CA ALA A 198 -15.31 -15.01 -26.44
C ALA A 198 -14.83 -16.36 -25.86
N GLY A 199 -14.02 -16.34 -24.79
CA GLY A 199 -13.66 -17.53 -24.00
C GLY A 199 -14.63 -17.86 -22.85
N CYS A 200 -15.64 -17.03 -22.57
CA CYS A 200 -16.54 -17.21 -21.43
C CYS A 200 -17.78 -18.06 -21.77
N ASN A 201 -18.32 -18.78 -20.79
CA ASN A 201 -19.73 -19.23 -20.86
C ASN A 201 -20.64 -18.01 -20.66
N PRO A 202 -21.48 -17.60 -21.64
CA PRO A 202 -22.19 -16.32 -21.57
C PRO A 202 -23.16 -16.18 -20.39
N GLN A 203 -23.83 -17.28 -20.00
CA GLN A 203 -24.81 -17.27 -18.92
C GLN A 203 -24.12 -17.12 -17.56
N LYS A 204 -23.15 -18.01 -17.26
CA LYS A 204 -22.37 -17.95 -16.01
C LYS A 204 -21.61 -16.63 -15.87
N PHE A 205 -21.12 -16.07 -16.98
CA PHE A 205 -20.44 -14.78 -16.95
C PHE A 205 -21.40 -13.60 -16.74
N LYS A 206 -22.64 -13.65 -17.29
CA LYS A 206 -23.68 -12.67 -16.96
C LYS A 206 -24.07 -12.73 -15.48
N GLU A 207 -24.21 -13.92 -14.92
CA GLU A 207 -24.51 -14.15 -13.50
C GLU A 207 -23.40 -13.61 -12.59
N LEU A 208 -22.15 -13.95 -12.88
CA LEU A 208 -20.97 -13.48 -12.14
C LEU A 208 -20.77 -11.95 -12.24
N LEU A 209 -21.09 -11.34 -13.38
CA LEU A 209 -21.08 -9.88 -13.54
C LEU A 209 -22.14 -9.19 -12.67
N TRP A 210 -23.34 -9.77 -12.53
CA TRP A 210 -24.35 -9.27 -11.59
C TRP A 210 -23.89 -9.41 -10.14
N GLU A 211 -23.40 -10.59 -9.74
CA GLU A 211 -22.89 -10.83 -8.38
C GLU A 211 -21.80 -9.82 -7.98
N ILE A 212 -20.82 -9.59 -8.84
CA ILE A 212 -19.73 -8.63 -8.58
C ILE A 212 -20.23 -7.18 -8.60
N THR A 213 -21.08 -6.80 -9.57
CA THR A 213 -21.63 -5.43 -9.59
C THR A 213 -22.56 -5.14 -8.41
N ASP A 214 -23.15 -6.17 -7.80
CA ASP A 214 -23.92 -6.03 -6.56
C ASP A 214 -23.07 -5.86 -5.29
N GLY A 215 -21.76 -6.07 -5.36
CA GLY A 215 -20.81 -5.65 -4.32
C GLY A 215 -20.37 -4.18 -4.40
N ILE A 216 -20.50 -3.52 -5.55
CA ILE A 216 -19.54 -2.48 -6.01
C ILE A 216 -19.91 -1.01 -5.71
N ASN A 217 -21.09 -0.72 -5.16
CA ASN A 217 -21.65 0.64 -4.99
C ASN A 217 -22.01 1.31 -6.35
N GLU A 218 -23.20 1.90 -6.41
CA GLU A 218 -23.81 2.42 -7.65
C GLU A 218 -23.05 3.57 -8.29
N ASP A 219 -22.29 4.36 -7.53
CA ASP A 219 -21.42 5.40 -8.08
C ASP A 219 -20.35 4.80 -9.01
N TYR A 220 -19.93 3.55 -8.75
CA TYR A 220 -18.81 2.91 -9.42
C TYR A 220 -19.21 1.77 -10.36
N LYS A 221 -20.40 1.17 -10.22
CA LYS A 221 -20.94 0.10 -11.12
C LYS A 221 -20.74 0.42 -12.61
N ILE A 222 -21.05 1.66 -13.02
CA ILE A 222 -20.96 2.10 -14.42
C ILE A 222 -19.49 2.18 -14.86
N GLN A 223 -18.63 2.80 -14.05
CA GLN A 223 -17.20 2.94 -14.31
C GLN A 223 -16.51 1.57 -14.37
N TYR A 224 -16.83 0.66 -13.44
CA TYR A 224 -16.38 -0.73 -13.42
C TYR A 224 -16.69 -1.44 -14.74
N LEU A 225 -17.95 -1.40 -15.20
CA LEU A 225 -18.32 -2.07 -16.44
C LEU A 225 -17.76 -1.37 -17.68
N GLU A 226 -17.63 -0.05 -17.69
CA GLU A 226 -17.04 0.69 -18.81
C GLU A 226 -15.54 0.39 -18.96
N ASP A 227 -14.77 0.44 -17.87
CA ASP A 227 -13.35 0.07 -17.87
C ASP A 227 -13.15 -1.44 -18.17
N LEU A 228 -14.01 -2.33 -17.64
CA LEU A 228 -13.95 -3.77 -17.94
C LEU A 228 -14.13 -4.04 -19.44
N ASN A 229 -15.08 -3.36 -20.08
CA ASN A 229 -15.32 -3.50 -21.52
C ASN A 229 -14.11 -3.05 -22.36
N ASP A 230 -13.29 -2.13 -21.84
CA ASP A 230 -12.07 -1.65 -22.49
C ASP A 230 -10.84 -2.53 -22.19
N VAL A 231 -10.85 -3.26 -21.07
CA VAL A 231 -9.87 -4.32 -20.74
C VAL A 231 -10.13 -5.58 -21.58
N LEU A 232 -11.36 -6.11 -21.57
CA LEU A 232 -11.74 -7.31 -22.34
C LEU A 232 -11.52 -7.14 -23.85
N LYS A 233 -11.65 -5.92 -24.38
CA LYS A 233 -11.37 -5.57 -25.77
C LYS A 233 -9.87 -5.61 -26.14
N LYS A 234 -8.96 -5.52 -25.17
CA LYS A 234 -7.50 -5.50 -25.38
C LYS A 234 -6.79 -6.76 -24.87
N ALA A 235 -7.45 -7.54 -24.02
CA ALA A 235 -6.95 -8.83 -23.54
C ALA A 235 -6.90 -9.88 -24.68
N PRO A 236 -5.88 -10.75 -24.74
CA PRO A 236 -5.87 -11.92 -25.61
C PRO A 236 -7.08 -12.83 -25.34
N THR A 237 -7.73 -13.34 -26.39
CA THR A 237 -9.00 -14.08 -26.30
C THR A 237 -8.95 -15.27 -25.35
N ASP A 238 -7.84 -15.99 -25.34
CA ASP A 238 -7.52 -17.13 -24.47
C ASP A 238 -7.34 -16.72 -23.00
N LYS A 239 -6.80 -15.52 -22.75
CA LYS A 239 -6.58 -14.96 -21.40
C LYS A 239 -7.72 -14.05 -20.92
N GLN A 240 -8.80 -13.84 -21.67
CA GLN A 240 -9.92 -12.98 -21.24
C GLN A 240 -10.51 -13.32 -19.85
N PRO A 241 -10.73 -14.60 -19.48
CA PRO A 241 -11.19 -14.96 -18.13
C PRO A 241 -10.17 -14.63 -17.03
N GLU A 242 -8.88 -14.71 -17.35
CA GLU A 242 -7.79 -14.32 -16.44
C GLU A 242 -7.81 -12.80 -16.21
N TYR A 243 -7.74 -12.00 -17.30
CA TYR A 243 -7.76 -10.54 -17.24
C TYR A 243 -8.99 -9.99 -16.49
N PHE A 244 -10.14 -10.64 -16.62
CA PHE A 244 -11.35 -10.31 -15.87
C PHE A 244 -11.17 -10.43 -14.34
N GLY A 245 -10.50 -11.49 -13.87
CA GLY A 245 -10.22 -11.70 -12.45
C GLY A 245 -9.35 -10.59 -11.87
N TYR A 246 -8.14 -10.41 -12.40
CA TYR A 246 -7.23 -9.35 -11.92
C TYR A 246 -7.83 -7.96 -12.06
N PHE A 247 -8.56 -7.66 -13.13
CA PHE A 247 -9.28 -6.39 -13.24
C PHE A 247 -10.26 -6.19 -12.09
N THR A 248 -11.04 -7.24 -11.77
CA THR A 248 -12.03 -7.19 -10.68
C THR A 248 -11.35 -6.90 -9.35
N ASP A 249 -10.24 -7.56 -9.06
CA ASP A 249 -9.54 -7.43 -7.77
C ASP A 249 -8.77 -6.10 -7.67
N ILE A 250 -8.11 -5.64 -8.73
CA ILE A 250 -7.49 -4.30 -8.79
C ILE A 250 -8.56 -3.21 -8.66
N PHE A 251 -9.75 -3.39 -9.28
CA PHE A 251 -10.85 -2.44 -9.14
C PHE A 251 -11.38 -2.40 -7.71
N LYS A 252 -11.58 -3.54 -7.04
CA LYS A 252 -11.94 -3.60 -5.62
C LYS A 252 -10.90 -2.89 -4.76
N GLN A 253 -9.62 -3.20 -4.95
CA GLN A 253 -8.52 -2.60 -4.18
C GLN A 253 -8.48 -1.07 -4.34
N LYS A 254 -8.50 -0.56 -5.59
CA LYS A 254 -8.56 0.89 -5.86
C LYS A 254 -9.88 1.53 -5.41
N LEU A 255 -10.99 0.79 -5.41
CA LEU A 255 -12.27 1.26 -4.87
C LEU A 255 -12.20 1.45 -3.36
N ILE A 256 -11.65 0.48 -2.63
CA ILE A 256 -11.41 0.56 -1.18
C ILE A 256 -10.49 1.75 -0.89
N GLU A 257 -9.36 1.86 -1.60
CA GLU A 257 -8.43 2.99 -1.45
C GLU A 257 -9.15 4.34 -1.65
N VAL A 258 -9.94 4.48 -2.72
CA VAL A 258 -10.68 5.71 -3.02
C VAL A 258 -11.78 5.98 -1.99
N THR A 259 -12.49 4.98 -1.46
CA THR A 259 -13.51 5.20 -0.41
C THR A 259 -12.87 5.58 0.92
N THR A 260 -11.86 4.84 1.39
CA THR A 260 -11.14 5.16 2.63
C THR A 260 -10.46 6.53 2.54
N ASN A 261 -9.79 6.86 1.43
CA ASN A 261 -9.22 8.19 1.23
C ASN A 261 -10.29 9.30 1.12
N LYS A 262 -11.48 9.02 0.58
CA LYS A 262 -12.61 9.96 0.53
C LYS A 262 -13.18 10.23 1.94
N GLU A 263 -13.18 9.25 2.84
CA GLU A 263 -13.60 9.44 4.23
C GLU A 263 -12.54 10.17 5.07
N ILE A 264 -11.26 9.79 4.96
CA ILE A 264 -10.16 10.52 5.59
C ILE A 264 -10.15 11.99 5.12
N LYS A 265 -10.26 12.24 3.81
CA LYS A 265 -10.33 13.62 3.26
C LYS A 265 -11.57 14.38 3.72
N LYS A 266 -12.73 13.73 3.90
CA LYS A 266 -13.92 14.36 4.51
C LYS A 266 -13.66 14.78 5.97
N LEU A 267 -13.02 13.92 6.77
CA LEU A 267 -12.70 14.23 8.17
C LEU A 267 -11.68 15.37 8.27
N THR A 268 -10.65 15.36 7.43
CA THR A 268 -9.69 16.48 7.31
C THR A 268 -10.39 17.77 6.86
N ALA A 269 -11.21 17.71 5.81
CA ALA A 269 -11.95 18.87 5.30
C ALA A 269 -12.92 19.47 6.33
N LEU A 270 -13.58 18.65 7.16
CA LEU A 270 -14.44 19.11 8.25
C LEU A 270 -13.62 19.81 9.36
N LYS A 271 -12.46 19.26 9.72
CA LYS A 271 -11.53 19.88 10.67
C LYS A 271 -11.02 21.23 10.15
N ASP A 272 -10.57 21.26 8.91
CA ASP A 272 -10.05 22.47 8.26
C ASP A 272 -11.17 23.53 8.14
N PHE A 273 -12.38 23.13 7.72
CA PHE A 273 -13.55 24.00 7.67
C PHE A 273 -13.88 24.59 9.04
N ALA A 274 -13.84 23.81 10.12
CA ALA A 274 -14.06 24.31 11.48
C ALA A 274 -13.00 25.35 11.89
N VAL A 275 -11.73 25.16 11.50
CA VAL A 275 -10.65 26.13 11.75
C VAL A 275 -10.84 27.43 10.93
N TYR A 276 -11.19 27.32 9.64
CA TYR A 276 -11.44 28.49 8.79
C TYR A 276 -12.70 29.26 9.25
N ALA A 277 -13.80 28.56 9.53
CA ALA A 277 -15.02 29.16 10.05
C ALA A 277 -14.78 29.85 11.40
N GLY A 278 -14.09 29.18 12.34
CA GLY A 278 -13.72 29.75 13.64
C GLY A 278 -12.86 31.01 13.50
N THR A 279 -11.93 31.02 12.55
CA THR A 279 -11.06 32.18 12.25
C THR A 279 -11.86 33.35 11.67
N ILE A 280 -12.76 33.09 10.73
CA ILE A 280 -13.64 34.10 10.11
C ILE A 280 -14.63 34.67 11.15
N PHE A 281 -15.31 33.82 11.91
CA PHE A 281 -16.22 34.27 12.99
C PHE A 281 -15.47 35.06 14.08
N GLY A 282 -14.27 34.63 14.46
CA GLY A 282 -13.41 35.36 15.40
C GLY A 282 -13.03 36.75 14.88
N GLY A 283 -12.59 36.86 13.62
CA GLY A 283 -12.27 38.13 12.98
C GLY A 283 -13.47 39.09 12.88
N ILE A 284 -14.65 38.55 12.53
CA ILE A 284 -15.91 39.31 12.50
C ILE A 284 -16.28 39.80 13.91
N LEU A 285 -16.22 38.94 14.93
CA LEU A 285 -16.58 39.26 16.31
C LEU A 285 -15.64 40.31 16.91
N ILE A 286 -14.32 40.20 16.68
CA ILE A 286 -13.34 41.23 17.05
C ILE A 286 -13.68 42.56 16.36
N THR A 287 -13.96 42.54 15.06
CA THR A 287 -14.31 43.76 14.30
C THR A 287 -15.60 44.40 14.83
N ALA A 288 -16.61 43.60 15.20
CA ALA A 288 -17.85 44.08 15.79
C ALA A 288 -17.65 44.70 17.18
N LEU A 289 -16.82 44.09 18.05
CA LEU A 289 -16.48 44.64 19.37
C LEU A 289 -15.73 45.97 19.24
N PHE A 290 -14.74 46.08 18.34
CA PHE A 290 -14.05 47.34 18.09
C PHE A 290 -14.98 48.41 17.48
N GLY A 291 -15.90 48.02 16.59
CA GLY A 291 -16.95 48.91 16.10
C GLY A 291 -17.83 49.46 17.22
N LEU A 292 -18.28 48.61 18.15
CA LEU A 292 -19.08 49.00 19.32
C LEU A 292 -18.30 49.95 20.24
N ILE A 293 -17.02 49.69 20.50
CA ILE A 293 -16.15 50.59 21.28
C ILE A 293 -16.04 51.97 20.61
N LEU A 294 -15.87 52.03 19.28
CA LEU A 294 -15.81 53.28 18.53
C LEU A 294 -17.15 54.04 18.56
N VAL A 295 -18.29 53.35 18.58
CA VAL A 295 -19.62 53.95 18.74
C VAL A 295 -19.81 54.53 20.14
N LEU A 296 -19.44 53.80 21.20
CA LEU A 296 -19.49 54.31 22.58
C LEU A 296 -18.62 55.56 22.77
N LEU A 297 -17.39 55.55 22.23
CA LEU A 297 -16.48 56.71 22.23
C LEU A 297 -17.02 57.90 21.42
N ALA A 298 -17.84 57.66 20.39
CA ALA A 298 -18.50 58.72 19.63
C ALA A 298 -19.68 59.34 20.41
N ILE A 299 -20.45 58.51 21.13
CA ILE A 299 -21.55 58.96 22.00
C ILE A 299 -21.00 59.79 23.16
N GLU A 300 -20.00 59.29 23.90
CA GLU A 300 -19.33 59.99 25.01
C GLU A 300 -18.76 61.35 24.57
N ARG A 301 -18.22 61.42 23.34
CA ARG A 301 -17.67 62.66 22.77
C ARG A 301 -18.75 63.68 22.39
N ASN A 302 -19.97 63.24 22.10
CA ASN A 302 -21.09 64.13 21.78
C ASN A 302 -21.82 64.61 23.05
N THR A 303 -22.08 63.73 24.03
CA THR A 303 -22.74 64.14 25.29
C THR A 303 -21.92 65.15 26.08
N ARG A 304 -20.58 64.99 26.13
CA ARG A 304 -19.66 65.96 26.76
C ARG A 304 -19.58 67.34 26.09
N LYS A 305 -20.26 67.58 24.97
CA LYS A 305 -20.37 68.92 24.38
C LYS A 305 -21.52 69.71 24.99
N SER A 306 -22.67 69.08 25.21
CA SER A 306 -23.88 69.74 25.77
C SER A 306 -23.78 70.04 27.27
N GLU A 307 -22.69 69.66 27.93
CA GLU A 307 -22.35 70.03 29.32
C GLU A 307 -21.36 71.22 29.38
N ALA A 308 -21.01 71.80 28.22
CA ALA A 308 -19.98 72.84 28.09
C ALA A 308 -20.47 74.10 27.33
N GLU A 309 -21.78 74.21 27.11
CA GLU A 309 -22.53 75.38 26.64
C GLU A 309 -23.48 75.84 27.76
#